data_AF-A0A2H3D5R1-F1
#
_entry.id   AF-A0A2H3D5R1-F1
#
_cell.length_a   1.000
_cell.length_b   1.000
_cell.length_c   1.000
_cell.angle_alpha   90.00
_cell.angle_beta   90.00
_cell.angle_gamma   90.00
#
_symmetry.space_group_name_H-M   'P 1'
#
loop_
_entity.id
_entity.type
_entity.pdbx_description
1 polymer ?
#
loop_
_entity_poly.entity_id
_entity_poly.type
_entity_poly.pdbx_seq_one_letter_code
_entity_poly.pdbx_strand_id
1 'polypeptide(L)'
;TITTTSVSALLAEATSNKTYLNAAIESASFIQSHLLNPSYIVVDYLSSQSNESCSVYSMAYSSDDSGIFIEGLSILADITRNTSTETMYVLTYPVCPETEL
;
A
#
# COMPACT_ATOMS: atom_id res chain seq x y z
N THR A 1 2.39 9.60 2.35
CA THR A 1 2.00 8.83 1.15
C THR A 1 1.51 7.44 1.53
N ILE A 2 2.22 6.72 2.39
CA ILE A 2 1.88 5.32 2.76
C ILE A 2 0.57 5.24 3.56
N THR A 3 0.35 6.16 4.51
CA THR A 3 -0.91 6.29 5.25
C THR A 3 -2.12 6.71 4.40
N THR A 4 -1.88 7.31 3.23
CA THR A 4 -2.94 7.80 2.35
C THR A 4 -3.78 6.67 1.77
N THR A 5 -3.17 5.51 1.49
CA THR A 5 -3.89 4.32 1.02
C THR A 5 -4.86 3.80 2.08
N SER A 6 -4.39 3.57 3.31
CA SER A 6 -5.22 3.03 4.41
C SER A 6 -6.38 3.98 4.77
N VAL A 7 -6.10 5.27 4.98
CA VAL A 7 -7.14 6.26 5.32
C VAL A 7 -8.18 6.40 4.21
N SER A 8 -7.75 6.44 2.95
CA SER A 8 -8.68 6.58 1.82
C SER A 8 -9.53 5.32 1.63
N ALA A 9 -8.96 4.13 1.85
CA ALA A 9 -9.70 2.87 1.79
C ALA A 9 -10.78 2.81 2.89
N LEU A 10 -10.43 3.15 4.13
CA LEU A 10 -11.39 3.24 5.25
C LEU A 10 -12.51 4.25 4.97
N LEU A 11 -12.16 5.44 4.45
CA LEU A 11 -13.16 6.44 4.09
C LEU A 11 -14.06 5.94 2.94
N ALA A 12 -13.51 5.24 1.96
CA ALA A 12 -14.27 4.66 0.86
C ALA A 12 -15.25 3.59 1.36
N GLU A 13 -14.81 2.70 2.25
CA GLU A 13 -15.64 1.67 2.88
C GLU A 13 -16.78 2.31 3.69
N ALA A 14 -16.45 3.22 4.60
CA ALA A 14 -17.42 3.83 5.51
C ALA A 14 -18.45 4.72 4.80
N THR A 15 -18.09 5.33 3.67
CA THR A 15 -18.94 6.34 3.01
C THR A 15 -19.47 5.91 1.65
N SER A 16 -18.99 4.80 1.09
CA SER A 16 -19.24 4.40 -0.31
C SER A 16 -18.93 5.49 -1.34
N ASN A 17 -18.04 6.44 -0.99
CA ASN A 17 -17.73 7.59 -1.82
C ASN A 17 -16.59 7.27 -2.81
N LYS A 18 -16.89 7.42 -4.10
CA LYS A 18 -15.97 7.12 -5.19
C LYS A 18 -14.71 7.97 -5.20
N THR A 19 -14.74 9.17 -4.64
CA THR A 19 -13.55 10.03 -4.52
C THR A 19 -12.50 9.38 -3.63
N TYR A 20 -12.91 8.83 -2.48
CA TYR A 20 -11.99 8.14 -1.57
C TYR A 20 -11.52 6.80 -2.15
N LEU A 21 -12.41 6.10 -2.87
CA LEU A 21 -12.03 4.87 -3.58
C LEU A 21 -10.94 5.14 -4.62
N ASN A 22 -11.13 6.15 -5.47
CA ASN A 22 -10.14 6.53 -6.48
C ASN A 22 -8.81 6.94 -5.83
N ALA A 23 -8.87 7.74 -4.76
CA ALA A 23 -7.67 8.15 -4.02
C ALA A 23 -6.91 6.95 -3.43
N ALA A 24 -7.61 5.95 -2.91
CA ALA A 24 -7.00 4.72 -2.41
C ALA A 24 -6.31 3.92 -3.53
N ILE A 25 -6.98 3.76 -4.68
CA ILE A 25 -6.44 3.05 -5.86
C ILE A 25 -5.19 3.74 -6.40
N GLU A 26 -5.25 5.05 -6.60
CA GLU A 26 -4.13 5.84 -7.12
C GLU A 26 -2.93 5.83 -6.15
N SER A 27 -3.20 5.95 -4.84
CA SER A 27 -2.15 5.86 -3.82
C SER A 27 -1.50 4.48 -3.78
N ALA A 28 -2.29 3.40 -3.85
CA ALA A 28 -1.77 2.05 -3.89
C ALA A 28 -0.91 1.80 -5.14
N SER A 29 -1.36 2.28 -6.30
CA SER A 29 -0.63 2.17 -7.56
C SER A 29 0.71 2.92 -7.51
N PHE A 30 0.74 4.10 -6.87
CA PHE A 30 1.97 4.86 -6.68
C PHE A 30 2.97 4.12 -5.80
N ILE A 31 2.53 3.59 -4.65
CA ILE A 31 3.39 2.82 -3.73
C ILE A 31 3.95 1.59 -4.43
N GLN A 32 3.10 0.83 -5.14
CA GLN A 32 3.53 -0.32 -5.92
C GLN A 32 4.61 0.03 -6.95
N SER A 33 4.44 1.16 -7.64
CA SER A 33 5.32 1.53 -8.77
C SER A 33 6.64 2.15 -8.33
N HIS A 34 6.69 2.79 -7.16
CA HIS A 34 7.82 3.64 -6.80
C HIS A 34 8.40 3.42 -5.41
N LEU A 35 7.65 2.77 -4.51
CA LEU A 35 8.07 2.55 -3.12
C LEU A 35 8.18 1.07 -2.76
N LEU A 36 7.79 0.16 -3.64
CA LEU A 36 7.95 -1.26 -3.42
C LEU A 36 9.30 -1.73 -3.97
N ASN A 37 10.15 -2.27 -3.11
CA ASN A 37 11.42 -2.84 -3.55
C ASN A 37 11.24 -4.26 -4.12
N PRO A 38 12.27 -4.86 -4.74
CA PRO A 38 12.18 -6.22 -5.30
C PRO A 38 11.88 -7.33 -4.28
N SER A 39 11.99 -7.05 -2.98
CA SER A 39 11.63 -7.96 -1.88
C SER A 39 10.21 -7.71 -1.35
N TYR A 40 9.39 -6.92 -2.05
CA TYR A 40 8.03 -6.56 -1.67
C TYR A 40 7.93 -5.79 -0.35
N ILE A 41 9.01 -5.09 0.03
CA ILE A 41 9.03 -4.21 1.20
C ILE A 41 8.76 -2.79 0.73
N VAL A 42 7.85 -2.10 1.41
CA VAL A 42 7.61 -0.67 1.22
C VAL A 42 8.75 0.12 1.83
N VAL A 43 9.40 0.96 1.03
CA VAL A 43 10.45 1.89 1.44
C VAL A 43 9.84 3.22 1.90
N ASP A 44 10.56 3.91 2.78
CA ASP A 44 10.07 5.05 3.56
C ASP A 44 9.65 6.25 2.68
N TYR A 45 10.56 6.75 1.82
CA TYR A 45 10.26 7.90 0.99
C TYR A 45 11.07 8.01 -0.31
N LEU A 46 10.50 8.82 -1.21
CA LEU A 46 11.17 9.36 -2.40
C LEU A 46 11.58 10.80 -2.10
N SER A 47 12.81 11.16 -2.45
CA SER A 47 13.22 12.55 -2.35
C SER A 47 12.63 13.40 -3.47
N SER A 48 12.09 14.56 -3.12
CA SER A 48 11.69 15.59 -4.08
C SER A 48 12.79 16.60 -4.39
N GLN A 49 14.00 16.42 -3.85
CA GLN A 49 15.10 17.33 -4.10
C GLN A 49 15.51 17.27 -5.58
N SER A 50 15.67 18.43 -6.20
CA SER A 50 15.91 18.56 -7.65
C SER A 50 17.21 17.90 -8.11
N ASN A 51 18.20 17.81 -7.23
CA ASN A 51 19.48 17.13 -7.45
C ASN A 51 19.45 15.62 -7.16
N GLU A 52 18.37 15.10 -6.59
CA GLU A 52 18.24 13.70 -6.19
C GLU A 52 17.33 12.91 -7.14
N SER A 53 16.74 13.54 -8.16
CA SER A 53 16.02 12.87 -9.27
C SER A 53 15.01 11.80 -8.82
N CYS A 54 14.22 12.06 -7.77
CA CYS A 54 13.28 11.10 -7.20
C CYS A 54 13.96 9.80 -6.71
N SER A 55 15.17 9.91 -6.16
CA SER A 55 15.86 8.76 -5.57
C SER A 55 15.08 8.21 -4.39
N VAL A 56 15.01 6.88 -4.34
CA VAL A 56 14.44 6.12 -3.23
C VAL A 56 15.47 6.03 -2.12
N TYR A 57 15.09 6.41 -0.91
CA TYR A 57 15.96 6.27 0.27
C TYR A 57 15.43 5.15 1.16
N SER A 58 16.26 4.14 1.43
CA SER A 58 15.91 2.96 2.23
C SER A 58 16.70 2.86 3.54
N MET A 59 17.21 3.98 4.07
CA MET A 59 18.12 3.95 5.24
C MET A 59 17.45 3.43 6.53
N ALA A 60 16.12 3.30 6.55
CA ALA A 60 15.39 2.55 7.55
C ALA A 60 14.41 1.62 6.82
N TYR A 61 14.60 0.31 6.93
CA TYR A 61 13.51 -0.63 6.68
C TYR A 61 12.50 -0.45 7.80
N SER A 62 11.60 0.52 7.66
CA SER A 62 10.49 0.68 8.58
C SER A 62 9.48 -0.42 8.28
N SER A 63 9.44 -1.45 9.12
CA SER A 63 8.41 -2.50 9.04
C SER A 63 7.00 -1.93 9.06
N ASP A 64 6.84 -0.74 9.65
CA ASP A 64 5.54 -0.08 9.87
C ASP A 64 4.90 0.33 8.54
N ASP A 65 5.69 0.76 7.57
CA ASP A 65 5.21 1.21 6.26
C ASP A 65 4.58 0.09 5.45
N SER A 66 5.19 -1.10 5.50
CA SER A 66 4.64 -2.28 4.84
C SER A 66 3.35 -2.73 5.53
N GLY A 67 3.31 -2.70 6.87
CA GLY A 67 2.12 -3.05 7.65
C GLY A 67 0.91 -2.15 7.35
N ILE A 68 1.12 -0.82 7.34
CA ILE A 68 0.08 0.16 7.00
C ILE A 68 -0.39 -0.02 5.55
N PHE A 69 0.53 -0.31 4.64
CA PHE A 69 0.18 -0.55 3.25
C PHE A 69 -0.66 -1.82 3.07
N ILE A 70 -0.30 -2.91 3.76
CA ILE A 70 -1.06 -4.16 3.79
C ILE A 70 -2.48 -3.92 4.31
N GLU A 71 -2.63 -3.20 5.42
CA GLU A 71 -3.95 -2.85 5.98
C GLU A 71 -4.81 -2.16 4.93
N GLY A 72 -4.29 -1.11 4.29
CA GLY A 72 -5.01 -0.39 3.25
C GLY A 72 -5.37 -1.25 2.03
N LEU A 73 -4.47 -2.15 1.60
CA LEU A 73 -4.75 -3.09 0.51
C LEU A 73 -5.84 -4.10 0.87
N SER A 74 -5.87 -4.60 2.11
CA SER A 74 -6.87 -5.57 2.56
C SER A 74 -8.29 -5.00 2.49
N ILE A 75 -8.46 -3.75 2.95
CA ILE A 75 -9.75 -3.04 2.88
C ILE A 75 -10.10 -2.74 1.43
N LEU A 76 -9.13 -2.25 0.64
CA LEU A 76 -9.33 -1.95 -0.76
C LEU A 76 -9.75 -3.19 -1.56
N ALA A 77 -9.17 -4.35 -1.26
CA ALA A 77 -9.54 -5.63 -1.86
C ALA A 77 -10.99 -6.02 -1.53
N ASP A 78 -11.40 -5.89 -0.26
CA ASP A 78 -12.78 -6.22 0.14
C ASP A 78 -13.82 -5.33 -0.55
N ILE A 79 -13.59 -4.01 -0.60
CA ILE A 79 -14.54 -3.08 -1.22
C ILE A 79 -14.58 -3.18 -2.75
N THR A 80 -13.47 -3.54 -3.40
CA THR A 80 -13.41 -3.66 -4.87
C THR A 80 -13.69 -5.07 -5.39
N ARG A 81 -13.63 -6.09 -4.52
CA ARG A 81 -13.65 -7.52 -4.90
C ARG A 81 -12.59 -7.83 -5.96
N ASN A 82 -11.43 -7.17 -5.87
CA ASN A 82 -10.36 -7.25 -6.86
C ASN A 82 -9.26 -8.22 -6.42
N THR A 83 -9.20 -9.37 -7.10
CA THR A 83 -8.23 -10.44 -6.84
C THR A 83 -6.76 -10.05 -7.09
N SER A 84 -6.52 -9.01 -7.90
CA SER A 84 -5.18 -8.47 -8.12
C SER A 84 -4.67 -7.71 -6.88
N THR A 85 -5.55 -7.01 -6.18
CA THR A 85 -5.25 -6.35 -4.91
C THR A 85 -5.08 -7.38 -3.80
N GLU A 86 -5.83 -8.48 -3.85
CA GLU A 86 -5.68 -9.60 -2.91
C GLU A 86 -4.30 -10.26 -3.02
N THR A 87 -3.90 -10.61 -4.24
CA THR A 87 -2.58 -11.18 -4.52
C THR A 87 -1.46 -10.29 -3.99
N MET A 88 -1.66 -8.98 -4.02
CA MET A 88 -0.63 -8.02 -3.62
C MET A 88 -0.40 -7.96 -2.11
N TYR A 89 -1.46 -8.02 -1.28
CA TYR A 89 -1.24 -8.09 0.17
C TYR A 89 -0.68 -9.45 0.61
N VAL A 90 -1.00 -10.53 -0.12
CA VAL A 90 -0.42 -11.87 0.15
C VAL A 90 1.09 -11.88 -0.11
N LEU A 91 1.55 -11.23 -1.18
CA LEU A 91 2.98 -11.15 -1.52
C LEU A 91 3.79 -10.28 -0.53
N THR A 92 3.19 -9.26 0.05
CA THR A 92 3.82 -8.42 1.08
C THR A 92 3.77 -9.06 2.47
N TYR A 93 3.04 -10.16 2.65
CA TYR A 93 2.89 -10.92 3.90
C TYR A 93 3.50 -12.33 3.80
N PRO A 94 4.84 -12.49 3.70
CA PRO A 94 5.43 -13.81 3.47
C PRO A 94 5.31 -14.81 4.65
N VAL A 95 4.73 -14.44 5.80
CA VAL A 95 4.52 -15.37 6.93
C VAL A 95 3.22 -15.07 7.69
N CYS A 96 2.12 -15.69 7.27
CA CYS A 96 1.07 -16.16 8.18
C CYS A 96 0.38 -17.35 7.51
N PRO A 97 0.59 -18.60 7.97
CA PRO A 97 -0.20 -19.71 7.47
C PRO A 97 -1.65 -19.47 7.89
N GLU A 98 -2.55 -19.43 6.92
CA GLU A 98 -3.98 -19.46 7.18
C GLU A 98 -4.28 -20.75 7.96
N THR A 99 -4.45 -20.64 9.28
CA THR A 99 -5.22 -21.63 10.01
C THR A 99 -6.67 -21.45 9.60
N GLU A 100 -7.13 -22.31 8.69
CA GLU A 100 -8.54 -22.55 8.44
C GLU A 100 -9.28 -22.78 9.76
N LEU A 101 -10.43 -22.12 9.93
CA LEU A 101 -11.38 -22.34 11.00
C LEU A 101 -12.80 -22.37 10.43
#